data_AF-A0AAV0FN57-F1
#
_entry.id   AF-A0AAV0FN57-F1
#
_cell.length_a   1.000
_cell.length_b   1.000
_cell.length_c   1.000
_cell.angle_alpha   90.00
_cell.angle_beta   90.00
_cell.angle_gamma   90.00
#
_symmetry.space_group_name_H-M   'P 1'
#
loop_
_entity.id
_entity.type
_entity.pdbx_description
1 polymer ?
#
loop_
_entity_poly.entity_id
_entity_poly.type
_entity_poly.pdbx_seq_one_letter_code
_entity_poly.pdbx_strand_id
1 'polypeptide(L)'
;MVFPALKKVAENRVEFENGKAEKFEAIVFATGYRSTVRKWLMGDDDGLFNEDGMPREKPPNHWKGKNGIYSAGFAGAGLAGISNDALNIAEDIQRLLITQFKMGNTK
;
A
#
# COMPACT_ATOMS: atom_id res chain seq x y z
N MET A 1 23.93 -3.77 -21.22
CA MET A 1 24.87 -4.40 -20.27
C MET A 1 24.19 -4.41 -18.91
N VAL A 2 24.24 -5.52 -18.17
CA VAL A 2 23.64 -5.64 -16.83
C VAL A 2 24.77 -5.85 -15.85
N PHE A 3 24.81 -5.06 -14.78
CA PHE A 3 25.80 -5.22 -13.70
C PHE A 3 25.36 -6.33 -12.74
N PRO A 4 26.29 -6.97 -12.01
CA PRO A 4 25.94 -7.90 -10.93
C PRO A 4 25.16 -7.21 -9.82
N ALA A 5 24.63 -7.99 -8.88
CA ALA A 5 23.94 -7.47 -7.71
C ALA A 5 24.83 -6.47 -6.94
N LEU A 6 24.20 -5.40 -6.46
CA LEU A 6 24.84 -4.35 -5.70
C LEU A 6 25.09 -4.83 -4.28
N LYS A 7 26.33 -4.74 -3.82
CA LYS A 7 26.73 -5.11 -2.46
C LYS A 7 26.80 -3.90 -1.53
N LYS A 8 27.40 -2.79 -2.00
CA LYS A 8 27.56 -1.57 -1.21
C LYS A 8 27.69 -0.34 -2.09
N VAL A 9 27.12 0.77 -1.67
CA VAL A 9 27.44 2.11 -2.18
C VAL A 9 28.30 2.83 -1.16
N ALA A 10 29.44 3.36 -1.59
CA ALA A 10 30.32 4.19 -0.78
C ALA A 10 30.70 5.43 -1.58
N GLU A 11 30.20 6.59 -1.18
CA GLU A 11 30.37 7.86 -1.89
C GLU A 11 29.91 7.76 -3.36
N ASN A 12 30.84 7.84 -4.31
CA ASN A 12 30.61 7.70 -5.76
C ASN A 12 31.04 6.33 -6.31
N ARG A 13 31.35 5.36 -5.44
CA ARG A 13 31.79 4.01 -5.82
C ARG A 13 30.75 2.97 -5.43
N VAL A 14 30.42 2.09 -6.36
CA VAL A 14 29.53 0.95 -6.15
C VAL A 14 30.36 -0.32 -6.16
N GLU A 15 30.28 -1.10 -5.09
CA GLU A 15 30.83 -2.46 -5.00
C GLU A 15 29.74 -3.48 -5.34
N PHE A 16 30.07 -4.42 -6.22
CA PHE A 16 29.20 -5.50 -6.65
C PHE A 16 29.54 -6.81 -5.93
N GLU A 17 28.61 -7.76 -5.91
CA GLU A 17 28.81 -9.05 -5.24
C GLU A 17 30.00 -9.87 -5.77
N ASN A 18 30.41 -9.64 -7.03
CA ASN A 18 31.60 -10.28 -7.61
C ASN A 18 32.93 -9.61 -7.18
N GLY A 19 32.90 -8.68 -6.24
CA GLY A 19 34.08 -7.97 -5.73
C GLY A 19 34.59 -6.84 -6.63
N LYS A 20 34.00 -6.63 -7.81
CA LYS A 20 34.34 -5.47 -8.65
C LYS A 20 33.72 -4.21 -8.07
N ALA A 21 34.40 -3.09 -8.30
CA ALA A 21 33.89 -1.80 -7.90
C ALA A 21 34.08 -0.76 -9.01
N GLU A 22 33.05 0.02 -9.27
CA GLU A 22 32.99 0.98 -10.36
C GLU A 22 32.56 2.35 -9.82
N LYS A 23 32.99 3.41 -10.49
CA LYS A 23 32.65 4.79 -10.14
C LYS A 23 31.46 5.27 -10.97
N PHE A 24 30.51 5.92 -10.30
CA PHE A 24 29.32 6.51 -10.92
C PHE A 24 29.23 7.99 -10.56
N GLU A 25 28.89 8.83 -11.53
CA GLU A 25 28.69 10.27 -11.30
C GLU A 25 27.36 10.58 -10.62
N ALA A 26 26.36 9.72 -10.82
CA ALA A 26 25.06 9.81 -10.20
C ALA A 26 24.48 8.41 -9.92
N ILE A 27 23.69 8.30 -8.86
CA ILE A 27 22.94 7.09 -8.50
C ILE A 27 21.48 7.49 -8.31
N VAL A 28 20.58 6.88 -9.09
CA VAL A 28 19.14 7.15 -9.03
C VAL A 28 18.44 5.96 -8.39
N PHE A 29 17.85 6.15 -7.21
CA PHE A 29 17.08 5.12 -6.52
C PHE A 29 15.66 5.03 -7.10
N ALA A 30 15.51 4.26 -8.18
CA ALA A 30 14.21 3.90 -8.76
C ALA A 30 13.61 2.64 -8.09
N THR A 31 13.82 2.47 -6.78
CA THR A 31 13.47 1.26 -6.01
C THR A 31 12.03 1.28 -5.46
N GLY A 32 11.18 2.15 -5.99
CA GLY A 32 9.80 2.32 -5.54
C GLY A 32 9.68 3.14 -4.24
N TYR A 33 8.53 3.02 -3.60
CA TYR A 33 8.17 3.72 -2.36
C TYR A 33 7.62 2.72 -1.33
N ARG A 34 7.54 3.13 -0.06
CA ARG A 34 6.86 2.38 1.00
C ARG A 34 5.66 3.17 1.51
N SER A 35 4.59 2.47 1.85
CA SER A 35 3.41 3.08 2.47
C SER A 35 3.75 3.70 3.81
N THR A 36 3.21 4.89 4.10
CA THR A 36 3.35 5.56 5.39
C THR A 36 2.17 5.32 6.32
N VAL A 37 1.20 4.48 5.93
CA VAL A 37 -0.06 4.28 6.66
C VAL A 37 0.14 3.94 8.13
N ARG A 38 1.11 3.08 8.45
CA ARG A 38 1.44 2.69 9.82
C ARG A 38 1.95 3.84 10.70
N LYS A 39 2.39 4.95 10.11
CA LYS A 39 2.88 6.12 10.87
C LYS A 39 1.75 7.05 11.31
N TRP A 40 0.62 7.03 10.62
CA TRP A 40 -0.48 7.95 10.89
C TRP A 40 -1.79 7.26 11.28
N LEU A 41 -2.02 6.03 10.82
CA LEU A 41 -3.16 5.21 11.21
C LEU A 41 -2.81 4.43 12.49
N MET A 42 -3.12 5.03 13.63
CA MET A 42 -2.94 4.40 14.94
C MET A 42 -4.05 3.37 15.21
N GLY A 43 -3.71 2.27 15.89
CA GLY A 43 -4.69 1.26 16.35
C GLY A 43 -5.14 0.25 15.29
N ASP A 44 -4.39 0.08 14.20
CA ASP A 44 -4.65 -0.88 13.11
C ASP A 44 -3.77 -2.14 13.21
N ASP A 45 -3.24 -2.48 14.39
CA ASP A 45 -2.23 -3.53 14.56
C ASP A 45 -2.71 -4.90 14.03
N ASP A 46 -3.96 -5.28 14.33
CA ASP A 46 -4.67 -6.45 13.79
C ASP A 46 -5.75 -6.08 12.75
N GLY A 47 -5.59 -4.91 12.15
CA GLY A 47 -6.57 -4.29 11.28
C GLY A 47 -6.29 -4.53 9.79
N LEU A 48 -6.47 -3.50 8.99
CA LEU A 48 -6.52 -3.59 7.54
C LEU A 48 -5.12 -3.75 6.90
N PHE A 49 -4.09 -3.13 7.48
CA PHE A 49 -2.75 -3.09 6.92
C PHE A 49 -1.80 -4.10 7.58
N ASN A 50 -0.83 -4.61 6.80
CA ASN A 50 0.26 -5.47 7.23
C ASN A 50 1.50 -4.65 7.64
N GLU A 51 2.61 -5.30 7.98
CA GLU A 51 3.84 -4.62 8.43
C GLU A 51 4.43 -3.67 7.37
N ASP A 52 4.24 -3.98 6.08
CA ASP A 52 4.67 -3.14 4.96
C ASP A 52 3.71 -1.97 4.66
N GLY A 53 2.61 -1.86 5.42
CA GLY A 53 1.57 -0.85 5.18
C GLY A 53 0.72 -1.13 3.94
N MET A 54 0.60 -2.41 3.56
CA MET A 54 -0.23 -2.91 2.47
C MET A 54 -1.43 -3.69 3.03
N PRO A 55 -2.55 -3.84 2.30
CA PRO A 55 -3.70 -4.58 2.81
C PRO A 55 -3.32 -6.03 3.14
N ARG A 56 -3.81 -6.55 4.27
CA ARG A 56 -3.58 -7.95 4.67
C ARG A 56 -4.32 -8.92 3.74
N GLU A 57 -5.57 -8.60 3.45
CA GLU A 57 -6.40 -9.37 2.55
C GLU A 57 -6.02 -9.11 1.09
N LYS A 58 -6.26 -10.11 0.24
CA LYS A 58 -6.10 -9.98 -1.21
C LYS A 58 -7.42 -9.57 -1.86
N PRO A 59 -7.39 -9.08 -3.12
CA PRO A 59 -8.61 -8.92 -3.90
C PRO A 59 -9.47 -10.19 -3.88
N PRO A 60 -10.81 -10.06 -3.74
CA PRO A 60 -11.58 -8.82 -3.79
C PRO A 60 -11.85 -8.15 -2.42
N ASN A 61 -11.30 -8.65 -1.31
CA ASN A 61 -11.69 -8.22 0.05
C ASN A 61 -10.70 -7.24 0.70
N HIS A 62 -9.65 -6.84 0.00
CA HIS A 62 -8.55 -6.01 0.51
C HIS A 62 -8.94 -4.58 0.89
N TRP A 63 -10.10 -4.10 0.46
CA TRP A 63 -10.50 -2.69 0.59
C TRP A 63 -11.28 -2.38 1.88
N LYS A 64 -11.81 -3.40 2.58
CA LYS A 64 -12.68 -3.20 3.76
C LYS A 64 -12.02 -3.65 5.05
N GLY A 65 -11.83 -2.71 5.97
CA GLY A 65 -11.35 -2.94 7.32
C GLY A 65 -12.47 -2.99 8.37
N LYS A 66 -12.07 -3.03 9.63
CA LYS A 66 -12.96 -2.95 10.79
C LYS A 66 -13.23 -1.48 11.14
N ASN A 67 -14.22 -1.23 11.99
CA ASN A 67 -14.49 0.09 12.60
C ASN A 67 -14.67 1.24 11.58
N GLY A 68 -15.21 0.94 10.39
CA GLY A 68 -15.43 1.93 9.34
C GLY A 68 -14.16 2.39 8.60
N ILE A 69 -13.04 1.70 8.78
CA ILE A 69 -11.80 1.95 8.02
C ILE A 69 -11.88 1.24 6.68
N TYR A 70 -11.48 1.93 5.63
CA TYR A 70 -11.36 1.39 4.27
C TYR A 70 -9.99 1.70 3.68
N SER A 71 -9.60 0.94 2.66
CA SER A 71 -8.36 1.10 1.92
C SER A 71 -8.66 1.15 0.42
N ALA A 72 -8.22 2.22 -0.25
CA ALA A 72 -8.34 2.37 -1.69
C ALA A 72 -6.95 2.56 -2.31
N GLY A 73 -6.60 1.73 -3.30
CA GLY A 73 -5.36 1.89 -4.06
C GLY A 73 -4.10 1.35 -3.39
N PHE A 74 -4.19 0.80 -2.18
CA PHE A 74 -3.04 0.19 -1.51
C PHE A 74 -2.72 -1.24 -1.99
N ALA A 75 -3.56 -1.85 -2.83
CA ALA A 75 -3.31 -3.21 -3.35
C ALA A 75 -2.35 -3.26 -4.56
N GLY A 76 -1.86 -2.11 -5.04
CA GLY A 76 -0.94 -2.07 -6.19
C GLY A 76 -1.57 -2.51 -7.53
N ALA A 77 -2.89 -2.55 -7.63
CA ALA A 77 -3.63 -3.00 -8.82
C ALA A 77 -3.83 -1.91 -9.91
N GLY A 78 -3.06 -0.82 -9.84
CA GLY A 78 -3.11 0.28 -10.81
C GLY A 78 -4.41 1.09 -10.79
N LEU A 79 -4.62 1.89 -11.84
CA LEU A 79 -5.75 2.83 -11.96
C LEU A 79 -7.11 2.12 -11.96
N ALA A 80 -7.21 0.96 -12.61
CA ALA A 80 -8.44 0.17 -12.59
C ALA A 80 -8.73 -0.38 -11.19
N GLY A 81 -7.70 -0.84 -10.48
CA GLY A 81 -7.82 -1.34 -9.11
C GLY A 81 -8.34 -0.29 -8.14
N ILE A 82 -7.75 0.90 -8.12
CA ILE A 82 -8.21 1.98 -7.23
C ILE A 82 -9.65 2.45 -7.56
N SER A 83 -10.03 2.43 -8.84
CA SER A 83 -11.41 2.73 -9.24
C SER A 83 -12.39 1.71 -8.66
N ASN A 84 -12.06 0.42 -8.78
CA ASN A 84 -12.87 -0.67 -8.23
C ASN A 84 -12.96 -0.59 -6.70
N ASP A 85 -11.85 -0.29 -6.01
CA ASP A 85 -11.85 -0.10 -4.56
C ASP A 85 -12.78 1.06 -4.16
N ALA A 86 -12.67 2.21 -4.83
CA ALA A 86 -13.50 3.38 -4.57
C ALA A 86 -14.99 3.10 -4.77
N LEU A 87 -15.36 2.37 -5.82
CA LEU A 87 -16.74 1.95 -6.07
C LEU A 87 -17.26 1.05 -4.94
N ASN A 88 -16.52 0.02 -4.57
CA ASN A 88 -16.90 -0.90 -3.50
C ASN A 88 -17.09 -0.18 -2.15
N ILE A 89 -16.20 0.76 -1.84
CA ILE A 89 -16.28 1.59 -0.63
C ILE A 89 -17.54 2.45 -0.65
N ALA A 90 -17.80 3.15 -1.77
CA ALA A 90 -18.97 4.01 -1.91
C ALA A 90 -20.28 3.23 -1.76
N GLU A 91 -20.37 2.05 -2.38
CA GLU A 91 -21.52 1.16 -2.24
C GLU A 91 -21.70 0.67 -0.80
N ASP A 92 -20.63 0.33 -0.09
CA ASP A 92 -20.71 -0.12 1.29
C ASP A 92 -21.21 0.98 2.22
N ILE A 93 -20.67 2.20 2.08
CA ILE A 93 -21.13 3.38 2.82
C ILE A 93 -22.61 3.65 2.53
N GLN A 94 -23.03 3.60 1.25
CA GLN A 94 -24.43 3.78 0.87
C GLN A 94 -25.33 2.75 1.56
N ARG A 95 -24.96 1.46 1.54
CA ARG A 95 -25.71 0.40 2.21
C ARG A 95 -25.83 0.64 3.72
N LEU A 96 -24.74 1.05 4.37
CA LEU A 96 -24.72 1.35 5.81
C LEU A 96 -25.65 2.52 6.15
N LEU A 97 -25.61 3.61 5.38
CA LEU A 97 -26.48 4.77 5.57
C LEU A 97 -27.96 4.40 5.41
N ILE A 98 -28.32 3.70 4.33
CA ILE A 98 -29.70 3.25 4.10
C ILE A 98 -30.19 2.37 5.26
N THR A 99 -29.33 1.47 5.76
CA THR A 99 -29.67 0.57 6.87
C THR A 99 -29.91 1.36 8.15
N GLN A 100 -29.06 2.36 8.45
CA GLN A 100 -29.25 3.25 9.59
C GLN A 100 -30.56 4.06 9.47
N PHE A 101 -30.88 4.62 8.31
CA PHE A 101 -32.15 5.34 8.09
C PHE A 101 -33.37 4.45 8.30
N LYS A 102 -33.33 3.19 7.84
CA LYS A 102 -34.44 2.24 8.07
C LYS A 102 -34.65 1.91 9.54
N MET A 103 -33.57 1.72 10.30
CA MET A 103 -33.64 1.44 11.75
C MET A 103 -34.02 2.69 12.57
N GLY A 104 -33.67 3.89 12.12
CA GLY A 104 -34.05 5.15 12.75
C GLY A 104 -35.53 5.51 12.58
N ASN A 105 -36.16 5.05 11.49
CA ASN A 105 -37.57 5.27 11.18
C ASN A 105 -38.52 4.19 11.72
N THR A 106 -38.02 3.24 12.53
CA THR A 106 -38.82 2.17 13.17
C THR A 106 -39.10 2.40 14.66
N LYS A 107 -38.94 3.63 15.15
CA LYS A 107 -39.36 4.04 16.51
C LYS A 107 -40.61 4.90 16.49
#